data_AF-A0A195F3Y2-F1
#
_entry.id   AF-A0A195F3Y2-F1
#
_cell.length_a   1.000
_cell.length_b   1.000
_cell.length_c   1.000
_cell.angle_alpha   90.00
_cell.angle_beta   90.00
_cell.angle_gamma   90.00
#
_symmetry.space_group_name_H-M   'P 1'
#
loop_
_entity.id
_entity.type
_entity.pdbx_description
1 polymer ?
#
loop_
_entity_poly.entity_id
_entity_poly.type
_entity_poly.pdbx_seq_one_letter_code
_entity_poly.pdbx_strand_id
1 'polypeptide(L)'
;MKAIHTILHDHLSVRKLCSRWIPHNLTEAQKQARVKWSKEMLKKFNRGRSNLVYNIVTGDETWIYSYELKSKQNNLLFGKKIINNWRLENNNGERLKKDMFAPLLKKTVYSIDLISMAKNGFQTCGLYPLHLML
;
A
#
# COMPACT_ATOMS: atom_id res chain seq x y z
N MET A 1 -17.66 12.65 38.13
CA MET A 1 -17.18 12.96 36.76
C MET A 1 -18.14 13.81 35.91
N LYS A 2 -19.29 14.29 36.41
CA LYS A 2 -20.23 15.12 35.61
C LYS A 2 -19.93 16.63 35.63
N ALA A 3 -19.56 17.19 36.78
CA ALA A 3 -19.31 18.63 36.91
C ALA A 3 -18.19 19.15 35.99
N ILE A 4 -17.06 18.44 35.91
CA ILE A 4 -15.94 18.79 35.02
C ILE A 4 -16.37 18.72 33.55
N HIS A 5 -17.15 17.72 33.16
CA HIS A 5 -17.64 17.58 31.79
C HIS A 5 -18.57 18.75 31.40
N THR A 6 -19.50 19.11 32.28
CA THR A 6 -20.42 20.25 32.08
C THR A 6 -19.66 21.57 31.99
N ILE A 7 -18.68 21.81 32.87
CA ILE A 7 -17.86 23.02 32.80
C ILE A 7 -17.08 23.09 31.48
N LEU A 8 -16.43 22.00 31.08
CA LEU A 8 -15.62 21.98 29.85
C LEU A 8 -16.47 22.11 28.59
N HIS A 9 -17.54 21.32 28.46
CA HIS A 9 -18.32 21.28 27.22
C HIS A 9 -19.41 22.36 27.17
N ASP A 10 -20.14 22.59 28.26
CA ASP A 10 -21.34 23.43 28.22
C ASP A 10 -21.01 24.91 28.55
N HIS A 11 -20.13 25.15 29.52
CA HIS A 11 -19.75 26.52 29.90
C HIS A 11 -18.55 27.05 29.12
N LEU A 12 -17.52 26.23 28.90
CA LEU A 12 -16.28 26.63 28.20
C LEU A 12 -16.27 26.27 26.72
N SER A 13 -17.24 25.48 26.24
CA SER A 13 -17.35 25.06 24.83
C SER A 13 -16.07 24.40 24.28
N VAL A 14 -15.25 23.78 25.14
CA VAL A 14 -14.05 23.08 24.71
C VAL A 14 -14.39 21.67 24.24
N ARG A 15 -13.64 21.19 23.26
CA ARG A 15 -13.81 19.87 22.65
C ARG A 15 -12.49 19.12 22.70
N LYS A 16 -12.54 17.82 23.00
CA LYS A 16 -11.36 16.96 22.95
C LYS A 16 -10.90 16.86 21.49
N LEU A 17 -9.69 17.33 21.23
CA LEU A 17 -9.03 17.17 19.94
C LEU A 17 -7.96 16.08 20.08
N CYS A 18 -7.98 15.12 19.17
CA CYS A 18 -6.86 14.20 19.02
C CYS A 18 -5.80 14.89 18.14
N SER A 19 -4.61 15.07 18.69
CA SER A 19 -3.47 15.62 17.92
C SER A 19 -3.11 14.67 16.77
N ARG A 20 -2.82 15.23 15.60
CA ARG A 20 -2.31 14.46 14.45
C ARG A 20 -0.82 14.21 14.64
N TRP A 21 -0.37 13.01 14.28
CA TRP A 21 1.07 12.69 14.24
C TRP A 21 1.76 13.52 13.14
N ILE A 22 2.86 14.16 13.50
CA ILE A 22 3.73 14.88 12.59
C ILE A 22 5.02 14.06 12.46
N PRO A 23 5.44 13.65 11.25
CA PRO A 23 6.57 12.73 11.07
C PRO A 23 7.91 13.22 11.63
N HIS A 24 8.12 14.54 11.63
CA HIS A 24 9.39 15.13 12.05
C HIS A 24 9.18 16.44 12.78
N ASN A 25 9.93 16.67 13.85
CA ASN A 25 9.98 17.96 14.53
C ASN A 25 10.97 18.88 13.80
N LEU A 26 10.45 19.85 13.05
CA LEU A 26 11.28 20.71 12.19
C LEU A 26 11.99 21.82 12.98
N THR A 27 13.22 22.11 12.61
CA THR A 27 13.94 23.31 13.09
C THR A 27 13.33 24.58 12.49
N GLU A 28 13.59 25.73 13.12
CA GLU A 28 13.03 26.99 12.64
C GLU A 28 13.53 27.34 11.22
N ALA A 29 14.80 27.07 10.92
CA ALA A 29 15.36 27.22 9.58
C ALA A 29 14.64 26.33 8.55
N GLN A 30 14.32 25.07 8.89
CA GLN A 30 13.58 24.17 7.99
C GLN A 30 12.16 24.67 7.73
N LYS A 31 11.47 25.22 8.75
CA LYS A 31 10.14 25.82 8.57
C LYS A 31 10.19 27.02 7.63
N GLN A 32 11.16 27.92 7.84
CA GLN A 32 11.35 29.10 6.98
C GLN A 32 11.65 28.69 5.55
N ALA A 33 12.53 27.71 5.34
CA ALA A 33 12.81 27.16 4.02
C ALA A 33 11.54 26.61 3.35
N ARG A 34 10.74 25.81 4.06
CA ARG A 34 9.47 25.28 3.52
C ARG A 34 8.50 26.40 3.11
N VAL A 35 8.33 27.42 3.95
CA VAL A 35 7.47 28.57 3.61
C VAL A 35 7.98 29.32 2.39
N LYS A 36 9.29 29.54 2.29
CA LYS A 36 9.92 30.18 1.13
C LYS A 36 9.65 29.39 -0.16
N TRP A 37 9.92 28.09 -0.15
CA TRP A 37 9.67 27.20 -1.30
C TRP A 37 8.19 27.19 -1.70
N SER A 38 7.27 27.13 -0.75
CA SER A 38 5.83 27.19 -1.03
C SER A 38 5.42 28.50 -1.71
N LYS A 39 5.96 29.65 -1.26
CA LYS A 39 5.70 30.96 -1.89
C LYS A 39 6.23 31.03 -3.31
N GLU A 40 7.43 30.49 -3.55
CA GLU A 40 8.04 30.43 -4.88
C GLU A 40 7.22 29.55 -5.83
N MET A 41 6.79 28.37 -5.37
CA MET A 41 5.91 27.47 -6.13
C MET A 41 4.57 28.13 -6.47
N LEU A 42 3.93 28.81 -5.51
CA LEU A 42 2.69 29.54 -5.75
C LEU A 42 2.86 30.63 -6.82
N LYS A 43 3.98 31.36 -6.79
CA LYS A 43 4.29 32.37 -7.82
C LYS A 43 4.49 31.70 -9.18
N LYS A 44 5.27 30.61 -9.24
CA LYS A 44 5.59 29.87 -10.47
C LYS A 44 4.35 29.36 -11.20
N PHE A 45 3.35 28.88 -10.45
CA PHE A 45 2.13 28.29 -11.02
C PHE A 45 0.92 29.22 -11.04
N ASN A 46 1.13 30.54 -10.92
CA ASN A 46 0.06 31.54 -10.84
C ASN A 46 -1.05 31.14 -9.84
N ARG A 47 -0.64 30.72 -8.64
CA ARG A 47 -1.53 30.22 -7.57
C ARG A 47 -2.44 29.07 -8.03
N GLY A 48 -1.94 28.22 -8.92
CA GLY A 48 -2.68 27.07 -9.47
C GLY A 48 -3.50 27.37 -10.73
N ARG A 49 -3.52 28.62 -11.22
CA ARG A 49 -4.25 28.98 -12.46
C ARG A 49 -3.47 28.67 -13.74
N SER A 50 -2.19 28.36 -13.62
CA SER A 50 -1.36 28.02 -14.77
C SER A 50 -1.55 26.56 -15.17
N ASN A 51 -1.78 26.30 -16.46
CA ASN A 51 -1.82 24.94 -16.99
C ASN A 51 -0.50 24.17 -16.82
N LEU A 52 0.60 24.85 -16.46
CA LEU A 52 1.88 24.21 -16.13
C LEU A 52 1.78 23.24 -14.94
N VAL A 53 0.75 23.37 -14.09
CA VAL A 53 0.51 22.42 -12.98
C VAL A 53 0.29 21.01 -13.51
N TYR A 54 -0.34 20.84 -14.68
CA TYR A 54 -0.59 19.54 -15.30
C TYR A 54 0.68 18.86 -15.82
N ASN A 55 1.79 19.61 -15.93
CA ASN A 55 3.08 19.06 -16.37
C ASN A 55 3.92 18.55 -15.19
N ILE A 56 3.42 18.63 -13.95
CA ILE A 56 4.14 18.15 -12.77
C ILE A 56 3.99 16.62 -12.70
N VAL A 57 5.11 15.92 -12.84
CA VAL A 57 5.20 14.47 -12.60
C VAL A 57 5.88 14.24 -11.25
N THR A 58 5.22 13.50 -10.35
CA THR A 58 5.75 13.13 -9.03
C THR A 58 5.83 11.62 -8.90
N GLY A 59 6.87 11.12 -8.22
CA GLY A 59 6.98 9.72 -7.84
C GLY A 59 7.59 9.62 -6.45
N ASP A 60 7.17 8.61 -5.69
CA ASP A 60 7.74 8.24 -4.40
C ASP A 60 7.64 6.72 -4.22
N GLU A 61 8.47 6.16 -3.36
CA GLU A 61 8.51 4.73 -3.08
C GLU A 61 7.72 4.44 -1.80
N THR A 62 6.81 3.46 -1.86
CA THR A 62 6.09 2.99 -0.68
C THR A 62 6.44 1.54 -0.42
N TRP A 63 6.81 1.22 0.81
CA TRP A 63 6.99 -0.15 1.25
C TRP A 63 5.63 -0.85 1.28
N ILE A 64 5.42 -1.76 0.34
CA ILE A 64 4.27 -2.67 0.37
C ILE A 64 4.70 -3.87 1.21
N TYR A 65 4.17 -3.94 2.43
CA TYR A 65 4.31 -5.14 3.23
C TYR A 65 3.59 -6.28 2.50
N SER A 66 4.37 -7.25 2.00
CA SER A 66 3.84 -8.54 1.60
C SER A 66 3.37 -9.25 2.86
N TYR A 67 2.15 -8.95 3.29
CA TYR A 67 1.49 -9.71 4.34
C TYR A 67 1.41 -11.15 3.84
N GLU A 68 2.09 -12.09 4.50
CA GLU A 68 1.85 -13.52 4.29
C GLU A 68 0.41 -13.82 4.75
N LEU A 69 -0.56 -13.56 3.87
CA LEU A 69 -2.00 -13.75 4.05
C LEU A 69 -2.31 -15.22 4.25
N LYS A 70 -2.03 -15.84 5.41
CA LYS A 70 -2.33 -17.27 5.68
C LYS A 70 -1.95 -18.19 4.49
N SER A 71 -0.99 -17.76 3.68
CA SER A 71 -0.77 -18.32 2.35
C SER A 71 0.20 -19.48 2.44
N LYS A 72 0.87 -19.67 3.59
CA LYS A 72 1.52 -20.94 3.87
C LYS A 72 0.55 -22.13 3.86
N GLN A 73 -0.74 -21.96 4.11
CA GLN A 73 -1.68 -23.06 3.92
C GLN A 73 -2.14 -23.15 2.46
N ASN A 74 -2.56 -22.05 1.84
CA ASN A 74 -3.07 -22.07 0.46
C ASN A 74 -1.98 -22.28 -0.62
N ASN A 75 -0.77 -21.73 -0.46
CA ASN A 75 0.38 -21.95 -1.35
C ASN A 75 1.02 -23.33 -1.12
N LEU A 76 1.02 -23.83 0.11
CA LEU A 76 1.43 -25.22 0.35
C LEU A 76 0.39 -26.18 -0.23
N LEU A 77 -0.91 -25.88 -0.13
CA LEU A 77 -1.98 -26.63 -0.81
C LEU A 77 -1.92 -26.48 -2.33
N PHE A 78 -1.58 -25.31 -2.87
CA PHE A 78 -1.44 -25.06 -4.31
C PHE A 78 -0.20 -25.75 -4.87
N GLY A 79 0.95 -25.61 -4.21
CA GLY A 79 2.18 -26.34 -4.53
C GLY A 79 1.99 -27.84 -4.41
N LYS A 80 1.31 -28.33 -3.36
CA LYS A 80 0.91 -29.74 -3.23
C LYS A 80 -0.04 -30.18 -4.34
N LYS A 81 -1.05 -29.37 -4.70
CA LYS A 81 -1.98 -29.66 -5.81
C LYS A 81 -1.26 -29.76 -7.15
N ILE A 82 -0.33 -28.85 -7.43
CA ILE A 82 0.42 -28.85 -8.69
C ILE A 82 1.39 -30.03 -8.76
N ILE A 83 2.10 -30.32 -7.67
CA ILE A 83 2.98 -31.51 -7.58
C ILE A 83 2.15 -32.80 -7.72
N ASN A 84 0.96 -32.85 -7.11
CA ASN A 84 0.05 -33.99 -7.23
C ASN A 84 -0.50 -34.14 -8.65
N ASN A 85 -0.94 -33.05 -9.30
CA ASN A 85 -1.40 -33.08 -10.69
C ASN A 85 -0.29 -33.51 -11.64
N TRP A 86 0.92 -32.99 -11.49
CA TRP A 86 2.08 -33.43 -12.26
C TRP A 86 2.37 -34.93 -12.04
N ARG A 87 2.25 -35.42 -10.81
CA ARG A 87 2.43 -36.84 -10.48
C ARG A 87 1.33 -37.72 -11.11
N LEU A 88 0.10 -37.23 -11.20
CA LEU A 88 -1.02 -37.92 -11.88
C LEU A 88 -0.81 -37.96 -13.40
N GLU A 89 -0.28 -36.89 -14.00
CA GLU A 89 0.02 -36.80 -15.44
C GLU A 89 1.19 -37.71 -15.86
N ASN A 90 2.12 -38.04 -14.95
CA ASN A 90 3.36 -38.78 -15.24
C ASN A 90 3.38 -40.21 -14.63
N ASN A 91 2.23 -40.90 -14.59
CA ASN A 91 2.09 -42.29 -14.12
C ASN A 91 2.67 -42.57 -12.72
N ASN A 92 2.03 -42.01 -11.70
CA ASN A 92 1.87 -42.58 -10.34
C ASN A 92 3.12 -43.09 -9.60
N GLY A 93 4.31 -42.51 -9.78
CA GLY A 93 5.43 -42.95 -8.94
C GLY A 93 6.76 -42.23 -9.06
N GLU A 94 7.04 -41.58 -10.20
CA GLU A 94 8.34 -40.95 -10.37
C GLU A 94 8.51 -39.77 -9.38
N ARG A 95 9.65 -39.77 -8.68
CA ARG A 95 10.04 -38.67 -7.81
C ARG A 95 10.45 -37.49 -8.70
N LEU A 96 9.91 -36.32 -8.39
CA LEU A 96 10.25 -35.07 -9.08
C LEU A 96 11.77 -34.86 -9.04
N LYS A 97 12.41 -34.88 -10.21
CA LYS A 97 13.85 -34.66 -10.35
C LYS A 97 14.18 -33.17 -10.31
N LYS A 98 15.43 -32.83 -9.97
CA LYS A 98 15.84 -31.45 -9.67
C LYS A 98 15.72 -30.51 -10.88
N ASP A 99 16.02 -31.04 -12.05
CA ASP A 99 15.90 -30.40 -13.37
C ASP A 99 14.46 -29.98 -13.70
N MET A 100 13.46 -30.67 -13.16
CA MET A 100 12.04 -30.42 -13.42
C MET A 100 11.43 -29.32 -12.52
N PHE A 101 12.15 -28.83 -11.49
CA PHE A 101 11.62 -27.79 -10.60
C PHE A 101 11.42 -26.45 -11.30
N ALA A 102 12.39 -25.99 -12.11
CA ALA A 102 12.32 -24.68 -12.75
C ALA A 102 11.16 -24.59 -13.77
N PRO A 103 10.94 -25.58 -14.66
CA PRO A 103 9.78 -25.60 -15.55
C PRO A 103 8.44 -25.63 -14.79
N LEU A 104 8.36 -26.43 -13.72
CA LEU A 104 7.15 -26.53 -12.91
C LEU A 104 6.84 -25.21 -12.20
N LEU A 105 7.84 -24.59 -11.56
CA LEU A 105 7.72 -23.27 -10.94
C LEU A 105 7.29 -22.22 -11.97
N LYS A 106 7.90 -22.22 -13.16
CA LYS A 106 7.51 -21.31 -14.24
C LYS A 106 6.03 -21.49 -14.62
N LYS A 107 5.56 -22.74 -14.81
CA LYS A 107 4.14 -23.04 -15.08
C LYS A 107 3.23 -22.57 -13.94
N THR A 108 3.67 -22.68 -12.69
CA THR A 108 2.91 -22.22 -11.51
C THR A 108 2.79 -20.70 -11.45
N VAL A 109 3.87 -19.98 -11.73
CA VAL A 109 3.88 -18.51 -11.69
C VAL A 109 3.00 -17.93 -12.79
N TYR A 110 3.00 -18.54 -13.98
CA TYR A 110 2.10 -18.14 -15.07
C TYR A 110 0.63 -18.51 -14.86
N SER A 111 0.32 -19.50 -14.01
CA SER A 111 -1.06 -19.87 -13.70
C SER A 111 -1.65 -19.07 -12.53
N ILE A 112 -0.84 -18.29 -11.82
CA ILE A 112 -1.31 -17.40 -10.76
C ILE A 112 -1.85 -16.10 -11.39
N ASP A 113 -3.08 -15.75 -11.03
CA ASP A 113 -3.65 -14.44 -11.36
C ASP A 113 -3.03 -13.35 -10.45
N LEU A 114 -1.86 -12.88 -10.87
CA LEU A 114 -1.14 -11.78 -10.23
C LEU A 114 -1.98 -10.50 -10.15
N ILE A 115 -2.91 -10.28 -11.09
CA ILE A 115 -3.75 -9.08 -11.12
C ILE A 115 -4.77 -9.14 -9.99
N SER A 116 -5.45 -10.29 -9.82
CA SER A 116 -6.38 -10.50 -8.71
C SER A 116 -5.66 -10.47 -7.36
N MET A 117 -4.48 -11.09 -7.25
CA MET A 117 -3.66 -11.02 -6.04
C MET A 117 -3.25 -9.59 -5.68
N ALA A 118 -2.78 -8.81 -6.66
CA ALA A 118 -2.41 -7.41 -6.43
C ALA A 118 -3.63 -6.57 -6.02
N LYS A 119 -4.78 -6.73 -6.69
CA LYS A 119 -6.03 -6.04 -6.32
C LYS A 119 -6.46 -6.36 -4.89
N ASN A 120 -6.44 -7.63 -4.50
CA ASN A 120 -6.77 -8.05 -3.14
C ASN A 120 -5.78 -7.47 -2.11
N GLY A 121 -4.49 -7.46 -2.43
CA GLY A 121 -3.45 -6.82 -1.62
C GLY A 121 -3.74 -5.32 -1.38
N PHE A 122 -4.03 -4.58 -2.45
CA PHE A 122 -4.39 -3.18 -2.36
C PHE A 122 -5.71 -2.95 -1.60
N GLN A 123 -6.71 -3.84 -1.72
CA GLN A 123 -7.93 -3.78 -0.91
C GLN A 123 -7.64 -3.94 0.58
N THR A 124 -6.83 -4.93 0.97
CA THR A 124 -6.45 -5.14 2.38
C THR A 124 -5.72 -3.95 2.99
N CYS A 125 -4.95 -3.21 2.19
CA CYS A 125 -4.25 -2.02 2.63
C CYS A 125 -5.07 -0.72 2.48
N GLY A 126 -6.33 -0.79 2.05
CA GLY A 126 -7.20 0.38 1.84
C GLY A 126 -6.79 1.27 0.66
N LEU A 127 -5.97 0.75 -0.26
CA LEU A 127 -5.46 1.44 -1.45
C LEU A 127 -6.26 1.10 -2.72
N TYR A 128 -7.26 0.22 -2.63
CA TYR A 128 -8.15 -0.14 -3.74
C TYR A 128 -9.63 0.18 -3.43
N PRO A 129 -10.44 0.65 -4.40
CA PRO A 129 -10.03 0.98 -5.76
C PRO A 129 -9.04 2.14 -5.75
N LEU A 130 -7.98 2.04 -6.57
CA LEU A 130 -7.10 3.16 -6.87
C LEU A 130 -7.97 4.16 -7.61
N HIS A 131 -8.71 4.98 -6.87
CA HIS A 131 -9.44 6.11 -7.41
C HIS A 131 -8.36 7.13 -7.74
N LEU A 132 -7.68 6.92 -8.87
CA LEU A 132 -7.29 8.04 -9.69
C LEU A 132 -8.60 8.76 -10.01
N MET A 133 -8.97 9.73 -9.19
CA MET A 133 -9.79 10.85 -9.64
C MET A 133 -8.95 11.54 -10.71
N LEU A 134 -9.12 11.07 -11.95
CA LEU A 134 -9.04 11.94 -13.12
C LEU A 134 -10.18 12.96 -13.03
#